data_AF-A0A5C4NPF4-F1
#
_entry.id   AF-A0A5C4NPF4-F1
#
_cell.length_a   1.000
_cell.length_b   1.000
_cell.length_c   1.000
_cell.angle_alpha   90.00
_cell.angle_beta   90.00
_cell.angle_gamma   90.00
#
_symmetry.space_group_name_H-M   'P 1'
#
loop_
_entity.id
_entity.type
_entity.pdbx_description
1 polymer ?
#
loop_
_entity_poly.entity_id
_entity_poly.type
_entity_poly.pdbx_seq_one_letter_code
_entity_poly.pdbx_strand_id
1 'polypeptide(L)'
;MDQNDQQSQSLQRRYNIREVTQYQASWVEQERGEEGKFTVQLILDNGVEEYILDVDSDDMEPMLRLLERSKHTTFDLDRKVLMFSNLKA
;
A
#
# COMPACT_ATOMS: atom_id res chain seq x y z
N MET A 1 2.20 13.74 30.16
CA MET A 1 1.98 13.66 28.70
C MET A 1 0.69 14.39 28.43
N ASP A 2 0.80 15.56 27.81
CA ASP A 2 -0.28 16.54 27.76
C ASP A 2 -1.33 16.15 26.72
N GLN A 3 -2.60 16.51 26.96
CA GLN A 3 -3.72 16.22 26.06
C GLN A 3 -3.52 16.80 24.65
N ASN A 4 -2.72 17.87 24.54
CA ASN A 4 -2.36 18.51 23.29
C ASN A 4 -1.48 17.59 22.42
N ASP A 5 -0.52 16.87 23.01
CA ASP A 5 0.35 15.92 22.30
C ASP A 5 -0.45 14.73 21.75
N GLN A 6 -1.44 14.25 22.51
CA GLN A 6 -2.31 13.15 22.08
C GLN A 6 -3.22 13.56 20.91
N GLN A 7 -3.73 14.79 20.91
CA GLN A 7 -4.50 15.35 19.79
C GLN A 7 -3.62 15.57 18.55
N SER A 8 -2.41 16.12 18.71
CA SER A 8 -1.47 16.29 17.60
C SER A 8 -1.05 14.95 16.97
N GLN A 9 -0.76 13.92 17.78
CA GLN A 9 -0.39 12.59 17.28
C GLN A 9 -1.56 11.86 16.58
N SER A 10 -2.78 12.03 17.08
CA SER A 10 -3.97 11.45 16.43
C SER A 10 -4.34 12.16 15.13
N LEU A 11 -4.09 13.47 15.03
CA LEU A 11 -4.21 14.23 13.79
C LEU A 11 -3.11 13.83 12.79
N GLN A 12 -1.84 13.77 13.21
CA GLN A 12 -0.72 13.28 12.40
C GLN A 12 -0.98 11.87 11.85
N ARG A 13 -1.51 10.95 12.67
CA ARG A 13 -1.93 9.61 12.22
C ARG A 13 -2.95 9.62 11.09
N ARG A 14 -3.82 10.64 11.01
CA ARG A 14 -4.76 10.75 9.88
C ARG A 14 -4.10 11.31 8.62
N TYR A 15 -3.00 12.06 8.74
CA TYR A 15 -2.30 12.64 7.59
C TYR A 15 -1.40 11.63 6.85
N ASN A 16 -0.98 10.56 7.52
CA ASN A 16 -0.11 9.53 6.91
C ASN A 16 -0.88 8.38 6.27
N ILE A 17 -2.22 8.47 6.23
CA ILE A 17 -3.06 7.54 5.47
C ILE A 17 -3.38 8.19 4.13
N ARG A 18 -3.00 7.51 3.04
CA ARG A 18 -3.12 8.01 1.67
C ARG A 18 -4.09 7.14 0.87
N GLU A 19 -4.79 7.74 -0.08
CA GLU A 19 -5.60 6.97 -1.03
C GLU A 19 -4.69 6.33 -2.08
N VAL A 20 -4.87 5.03 -2.35
CA VAL A 20 -4.23 4.37 -3.48
C VAL A 20 -5.07 4.63 -4.72
N THR A 21 -4.60 5.50 -5.59
CA THR A 21 -5.33 5.90 -6.81
C THR A 21 -4.99 5.03 -8.01
N GLN A 22 -3.76 4.50 -8.06
CA GLN A 22 -3.32 3.57 -9.08
C GLN A 22 -2.26 2.63 -8.48
N TYR A 23 -2.07 1.45 -9.06
CA TYR A 23 -0.97 0.57 -8.73
C TYR A 23 -0.37 -0.06 -9.99
N GLN A 24 0.91 -0.43 -9.93
CA GLN A 24 1.63 -1.09 -11.02
C GLN A 24 2.44 -2.25 -10.47
N ALA A 25 2.23 -3.43 -11.05
CA ALA A 25 3.02 -4.61 -10.74
C ALA A 25 4.22 -4.71 -11.69
N SER A 26 5.37 -5.09 -11.16
CA SER A 26 6.58 -5.37 -11.95
C SER A 26 7.28 -6.61 -11.41
N TRP A 27 8.08 -7.22 -12.29
CA TRP A 27 8.95 -8.35 -11.97
C TRP A 27 10.37 -8.01 -12.40
N VAL A 28 11.34 -8.27 -11.54
CA VAL A 28 12.76 -7.93 -11.76
C VAL A 28 13.61 -9.18 -11.58
N GLU A 29 14.31 -9.58 -12.65
CA GLU A 29 15.37 -10.59 -12.57
C GLU A 29 16.48 -10.08 -11.63
N GLN A 30 16.82 -10.86 -10.60
CA GLN A 30 17.88 -10.51 -9.65
C GLN A 30 19.23 -10.94 -10.23
N GLU A 31 19.41 -12.25 -10.38
CA GLU A 31 20.55 -12.88 -11.03
C GLU A 31 20.05 -13.96 -11.99
N ARG A 32 20.88 -14.30 -12.96
CA ARG A 32 20.52 -15.27 -13.99
C ARG A 32 20.29 -16.64 -13.35
N GLY A 33 19.04 -17.11 -13.38
CA GLY A 33 18.64 -18.41 -12.87
C GLY A 33 18.14 -18.40 -11.42
N GLU A 34 18.20 -17.26 -10.74
CA GLU A 34 17.56 -17.06 -9.44
C GLU A 34 16.08 -16.71 -9.58
N GLU A 35 15.32 -16.84 -8.49
CA GLU A 35 13.94 -16.38 -8.45
C GLU A 35 13.91 -14.85 -8.60
N GLY A 36 13.13 -14.37 -9.57
CA GLY A 36 12.94 -12.94 -9.75
C GLY A 36 11.97 -12.37 -8.71
N LYS A 37 12.10 -11.08 -8.44
CA LYS A 37 11.35 -10.40 -7.39
C LYS A 37 10.17 -9.66 -7.96
N PHE A 38 8.99 -9.86 -7.38
CA PHE A 38 7.83 -9.04 -7.66
C PHE A 38 7.83 -7.79 -6.78
N THR A 39 7.44 -6.68 -7.38
CA THR A 39 7.17 -5.44 -6.67
C THR A 39 5.84 -4.87 -7.12
N VAL A 40 5.16 -4.18 -6.22
CA VAL A 40 3.96 -3.39 -6.55
C VAL A 40 4.18 -1.96 -6.13
N GLN A 41 4.20 -1.06 -7.10
CA GLN A 41 4.22 0.38 -6.88
C GLN A 41 2.80 0.88 -6.65
N LEU A 42 2.57 1.50 -5.50
CA LEU A 42 1.36 2.24 -5.18
C LEU A 42 1.56 3.69 -5.56
N ILE A 43 0.63 4.25 -6.32
CA ILE A 43 0.55 5.68 -6.63
C ILE A 43 -0.52 6.26 -5.71
N LEU A 44 -0.09 7.18 -4.85
CA LEU A 44 -0.86 7.70 -3.74
C LEU A 44 -1.36 9.12 -4.03
N ASP A 45 -2.60 9.41 -3.64
CA ASP A 45 -3.25 10.71 -3.78
C ASP A 45 -3.09 11.33 -5.20
N ASN A 46 -3.27 10.54 -6.26
CA ASN A 46 -3.09 10.92 -7.67
C ASN A 46 -1.64 11.32 -8.05
N GLY A 47 -0.65 10.67 -7.44
CA GLY A 47 0.77 10.86 -7.78
C GLY A 47 1.47 11.93 -6.94
N VAL A 48 0.87 12.34 -5.83
CA VAL A 48 1.55 13.19 -4.84
C VAL A 48 2.69 12.43 -4.17
N GLU A 49 2.51 11.12 -3.97
CA GLU A 49 3.49 10.25 -3.36
C GLU A 49 3.43 8.85 -3.99
N GLU A 50 4.51 8.09 -3.89
CA GLU A 50 4.59 6.72 -4.39
C GLU A 50 5.24 5.82 -3.33
N TYR A 51 4.82 4.56 -3.28
CA TYR A 51 5.39 3.57 -2.37
C TYR A 51 5.59 2.23 -3.06
N ILE A 52 6.75 1.60 -2.91
CA ILE A 52 7.03 0.29 -3.48
C ILE A 52 6.88 -0.78 -2.40
N LEU A 53 5.97 -1.72 -2.65
CA LEU A 53 5.84 -2.94 -1.89
C LEU A 53 6.74 -4.01 -2.51
N ASP A 54 7.60 -4.59 -1.68
CA ASP A 54 8.24 -5.86 -1.96
C ASP A 54 7.27 -6.97 -1.55
N VAL A 55 6.83 -7.78 -2.51
CA VAL A 55 5.76 -8.77 -2.28
C VAL A 55 6.25 -10.12 -2.73
N ASP A 56 6.09 -11.12 -1.87
CA ASP A 56 6.37 -12.50 -2.22
C ASP A 56 5.35 -12.99 -3.26
N SER A 57 5.78 -13.93 -4.10
CA SER A 57 4.97 -14.45 -5.21
C SER A 57 3.64 -15.05 -4.73
N ASP A 58 3.64 -15.73 -3.59
CA ASP A 58 2.46 -16.34 -2.98
C ASP A 58 1.42 -15.31 -2.48
N ASP A 59 1.87 -14.15 -2.00
CA ASP A 59 1.01 -13.09 -1.47
C ASP A 59 0.51 -12.12 -2.55
N MET A 60 1.18 -12.11 -3.71
CA MET A 60 0.88 -11.17 -4.80
C MET A 60 -0.53 -11.35 -5.34
N GLU A 61 -0.93 -12.57 -5.66
CA GLU A 61 -2.23 -12.85 -6.28
C GLU A 61 -3.42 -12.51 -5.36
N PRO A 62 -3.46 -12.93 -4.08
CA PRO A 62 -4.50 -12.50 -3.14
C PRO A 62 -4.58 -10.98 -3.00
N MET A 63 -3.43 -10.29 -2.92
CA MET A 63 -3.39 -8.83 -2.79
C MET A 63 -3.94 -8.13 -4.03
N LEU A 64 -3.54 -8.54 -5.24
CA LEU A 64 -4.04 -7.95 -6.49
C LEU A 64 -5.56 -8.15 -6.62
N ARG A 65 -6.08 -9.34 -6.27
CA ARG A 65 -7.53 -9.59 -6.23
C ARG A 65 -8.27 -8.68 -5.26
N LEU A 66 -7.69 -8.37 -4.10
CA LEU A 66 -8.27 -7.43 -3.15
C LEU A 66 -8.26 -5.99 -3.69
N LEU A 67 -7.18 -5.57 -4.37
CA LEU A 67 -7.10 -4.28 -5.04
C LEU A 67 -8.18 -4.12 -6.11
N GLU A 68 -8.41 -5.14 -6.94
CA GLU A 68 -9.43 -5.12 -7.99
C GLU A 68 -10.87 -5.11 -7.44
N ARG A 69 -11.12 -5.79 -6.31
CA ARG A 69 -12.47 -5.90 -5.71
C ARG A 69 -12.83 -4.74 -4.82
N SER A 70 -11.83 -4.06 -4.25
CA SER A 70 -12.00 -2.91 -3.37
C SER A 70 -12.57 -1.73 -4.15
N LYS A 71 -13.56 -1.03 -3.58
CA LYS A 71 -14.03 0.24 -4.17
C LYS A 71 -13.11 1.40 -3.82
N HIS A 72 -12.38 1.29 -2.71
CA HIS A 72 -11.51 2.33 -2.20
C HIS A 72 -10.45 1.69 -1.33
N THR A 73 -9.19 2.00 -1.63
CA THR A 73 -8.03 1.42 -0.95
C THR A 73 -7.19 2.55 -0.37
N THR A 74 -6.71 2.37 0.85
CA THR A 74 -5.82 3.33 1.50
C THR A 74 -4.57 2.65 2.01
N PHE A 75 -3.48 3.39 2.10
CA PHE A 75 -2.21 2.92 2.62
C PHE A 75 -1.76 3.80 3.79
N ASP A 76 -1.50 3.17 4.93
CA ASP A 76 -0.89 3.82 6.10
C ASP A 76 0.63 3.80 5.93
N LEU A 77 1.22 4.97 5.65
CA LEU A 77 2.65 5.13 5.41
C LEU A 77 3.49 4.84 6.65
N ASP A 78 2.98 5.00 7.85
CA ASP A 78 3.76 4.75 9.07
C ASP A 78 3.77 3.26 9.39
N ARG A 79 2.60 2.62 9.31
CA ARG A 79 2.42 1.22 9.70
C ARG A 79 2.68 0.24 8.57
N LYS A 80 2.78 0.73 7.34
CA LYS A 80 2.91 -0.07 6.12
C LYS A 80 1.74 -1.04 5.95
N VAL A 81 0.52 -0.54 6.17
CA VAL A 81 -0.71 -1.34 6.10
C VAL A 81 -1.56 -0.89 4.91
N LEU A 82 -1.86 -1.84 4.02
CA LEU A 82 -2.78 -1.66 2.91
C LEU A 82 -4.19 -2.08 3.34
N MET A 83 -5.14 -1.15 3.26
CA MET A 83 -6.51 -1.32 3.76
C MET A 83 -7.51 -1.27 2.60
N PHE A 84 -8.27 -2.36 2.44
CA PHE A 84 -9.25 -2.53 1.38
C PHE A 84 -10.68 -2.29 1.91
N SER A 85 -11.36 -1.27 1.41
CA SER A 85 -12.70 -0.91 1.88
C SER A 85 -13.79 -1.32 0.89
N ASN A 86 -14.97 -1.61 1.43
CA ASN A 86 -16.17 -1.90 0.63
C ASN A 86 -15.97 -3.08 -0.35
N LEU A 87 -15.31 -4.15 0.11
CA LEU A 87 -15.13 -5.37 -0.66
C LEU A 87 -16.48 -5.91 -1.12
N LYS A 88 -16.65 -6.09 -2.43
CA LYS A 88 -17.83 -6.76 -2.97
C LYS A 88 -17.71 -8.26 -2.69
N ALA A 89 -18.73 -8.84 -2.07
CA ALA A 89 -18.82 -10.28 -1.81
C ALA A 89 -18.65 -11.10 -3.10
#